data_AF-F3ZXG1-F1
#
_entry.id   AF-F3ZXG1-F1
#
_cell.length_a   1.000
_cell.length_b   1.000
_cell.length_c   1.000
_cell.angle_alpha   90.00
_cell.angle_beta   90.00
_cell.angle_gamma   90.00
#
_symmetry.space_group_name_H-M   'P 1'
#
loop_
_entity.id
_entity.type
_entity.pdbx_description
1 polymer ?
#
loop_
_entity_poly.entity_id
_entity_poly.type
_entity_poly.pdbx_seq_one_letter_code
_entity_poly.pdbx_strand_id
1 'polypeptide(L)'
;MRLIKFPDIEIRNLEDIKKFYEALEDTPDEIDVRTVVINSQRADDILARLYDNAATIDQQMLVGMYWALRGPSSSDKVPYNKVGIREVEEI
;
A
#
# COMPACT_ATOMS: atom_id res chain seq x y z
N MET A 1 13.55 2.85 10.39
CA MET A 1 12.48 2.12 9.64
C MET A 1 12.02 0.94 10.47
N ARG A 2 10.77 1.00 10.92
CA ARG A 2 10.11 -0.05 11.71
C ARG A 2 9.40 -1.04 10.81
N LEU A 3 9.42 -2.33 11.14
CA LEU A 3 8.69 -3.37 10.39
C LEU A 3 7.52 -3.89 11.20
N ILE A 4 6.34 -3.90 10.60
CA ILE A 4 5.12 -4.50 11.17
C ILE A 4 4.56 -5.58 10.24
N LYS A 5 3.66 -6.42 10.76
CA LYS A 5 3.00 -7.46 9.96
C LYS A 5 2.16 -6.80 8.87
N PHE A 6 2.20 -7.33 7.65
CA PHE A 6 1.23 -6.93 6.64
C PHE A 6 -0.19 -7.32 7.11
N PRO A 7 -1.17 -6.40 7.08
CA PRO A 7 -2.55 -6.69 7.47
C PRO A 7 -3.12 -7.88 6.70
N ASP A 8 -3.98 -8.67 7.33
CA ASP A 8 -4.62 -9.82 6.69
C ASP A 8 -5.79 -9.36 5.80
N ILE A 9 -5.46 -8.56 4.79
CA ILE A 9 -6.38 -7.92 3.85
C ILE A 9 -5.91 -8.21 2.43
N GLU A 10 -6.85 -8.61 1.59
CA GLU A 10 -6.64 -8.77 0.17
C GLU A 10 -7.13 -7.51 -0.56
N ILE A 11 -6.20 -6.77 -1.19
CA ILE A 11 -6.54 -5.56 -1.94
C ILE A 11 -7.03 -5.97 -3.33
N ARG A 12 -8.34 -5.78 -3.58
CA ARG A 12 -9.02 -6.12 -4.84
C ARG A 12 -9.54 -4.90 -5.58
N ASN A 13 -9.84 -3.82 -4.86
CA ASN A 13 -10.30 -2.56 -5.42
C ASN A 13 -9.63 -1.36 -4.70
N LEU A 14 -9.92 -0.15 -5.17
CA LEU A 14 -9.33 1.07 -4.60
C LEU A 14 -9.80 1.36 -3.16
N GLU A 15 -11.01 0.93 -2.77
CA GLU A 15 -11.48 1.09 -1.39
C GLU A 15 -10.70 0.21 -0.41
N ASP A 16 -10.21 -0.95 -0.86
CA ASP A 16 -9.40 -1.84 -0.03
C ASP A 16 -8.03 -1.23 0.32
N ILE A 17 -7.53 -0.27 -0.47
CA ILE A 17 -6.34 0.51 -0.11
C ILE A 17 -6.61 1.35 1.14
N LYS A 18 -7.81 1.93 1.25
CA LYS A 18 -8.21 2.66 2.47
C LYS A 18 -8.27 1.70 3.67
N LYS A 19 -8.90 0.53 3.51
CA LYS A 19 -8.97 -0.50 4.57
C LYS A 19 -7.58 -0.98 4.99
N PHE A 20 -6.65 -1.08 4.04
CA PHE A 20 -5.25 -1.39 4.34
C PHE A 20 -4.66 -0.36 5.30
N TYR A 21 -4.84 0.95 5.06
CA TYR A 21 -4.35 1.98 5.97
C TYR A 21 -5.09 2.01 7.31
N GLU A 22 -6.41 1.84 7.32
CA GLU A 22 -7.19 1.73 8.56
C GLU A 22 -6.67 0.59 9.46
N ALA A 23 -6.35 -0.56 8.86
CA ALA A 23 -5.76 -1.68 9.60
C ALA A 23 -4.32 -1.46 10.08
N LEU A 24 -3.61 -0.45 9.54
CA LEU A 24 -2.33 -0.02 10.08
C LEU A 24 -2.52 0.94 11.25
N GLU A 25 -3.51 1.84 11.21
CA GLU A 25 -3.86 2.74 12.32
C GLU A 25 -4.40 1.98 13.54
N ASP A 26 -4.98 0.79 13.36
CA ASP A 26 -5.34 -0.13 14.44
C ASP A 26 -4.13 -0.75 15.17
N THR A 27 -2.89 -0.45 14.74
CA THR A 27 -1.69 -0.77 15.51
C THR A 27 -1.49 0.26 16.62
N PRO A 28 -0.87 -0.09 17.76
CA PRO A 28 -0.80 0.80 18.93
C PRO A 28 -0.03 2.12 18.73
N ASP A 29 0.48 2.37 17.53
CA ASP A 29 1.25 3.55 17.16
C ASP A 29 0.54 4.28 16.02
N GLU A 30 0.47 5.61 16.11
CA GLU A 30 -0.05 6.44 15.03
C GLU A 30 0.89 6.34 13.81
N ILE A 31 0.38 5.82 12.69
CA ILE A 31 1.15 5.62 11.46
C ILE A 31 0.77 6.69 10.44
N ASP A 32 1.73 7.56 10.09
CA ASP A 32 1.56 8.42 8.91
C ASP A 32 1.61 7.55 7.64
N VAL A 33 0.48 7.49 6.93
CA VAL A 33 0.32 6.74 5.68
C VAL A 33 1.38 7.08 4.62
N ARG A 34 1.95 8.29 4.64
CA ARG A 34 3.01 8.73 3.71
C ARG A 34 4.35 8.03 3.96
N THR A 35 4.52 7.47 5.15
CA THR A 35 5.74 6.75 5.55
C THR A 35 5.67 5.26 5.26
N VAL A 36 4.51 4.78 4.79
CA VAL A 36 4.25 3.36 4.55
C VAL A 36 4.97 2.88 3.30
N VAL A 37 5.77 1.83 3.47
CA VAL A 37 6.53 1.16 2.44
C VAL A 37 6.19 -0.33 2.45
N ILE A 38 5.81 -0.89 1.31
CA ILE A 38 5.60 -2.31 1.13
C ILE A 38 6.71 -2.93 0.28
N ASN A 39 6.75 -4.25 0.22
CA ASN A 39 7.64 -4.93 -0.72
C ASN A 39 7.28 -4.61 -2.18
N SER A 40 8.26 -4.44 -3.06
CA SER A 40 8.02 -4.10 -4.48
C SER A 40 7.24 -5.18 -5.23
N GLN A 41 7.59 -6.46 -5.07
CA GLN A 41 6.83 -7.55 -5.69
C GLN A 41 5.37 -7.54 -5.20
N ARG A 42 5.14 -7.26 -3.92
CA ARG A 42 3.77 -7.14 -3.41
C ARG A 42 3.03 -5.95 -4.01
N ALA A 43 3.69 -4.81 -4.19
CA ALA A 43 3.12 -3.64 -4.85
C ALA A 43 2.70 -3.99 -6.29
N ASP A 44 3.57 -4.67 -7.03
CA ASP A 44 3.29 -5.13 -8.40
C ASP A 44 2.13 -6.12 -8.43
N ASP A 45 2.07 -7.08 -7.50
CA ASP A 45 0.97 -8.04 -7.39
C ASP A 45 -0.37 -7.36 -7.09
N ILE A 46 -0.37 -6.32 -6.25
CA ILE A 46 -1.57 -5.53 -5.95
C ILE A 46 -2.00 -4.73 -7.18
N LEU A 47 -1.07 -4.03 -7.83
CA LEU A 47 -1.34 -3.26 -9.04
C LEU A 47 -1.88 -4.14 -10.16
N ALA A 48 -1.27 -5.30 -10.39
CA ALA A 48 -1.74 -6.28 -11.38
C ALA A 48 -3.20 -6.68 -11.12
N ARG A 49 -3.55 -7.04 -9.87
CA ARG A 49 -4.94 -7.36 -9.49
C ARG A 49 -5.90 -6.18 -9.72
N LEU A 50 -5.48 -4.96 -9.40
CA LEU A 50 -6.31 -3.78 -9.59
C LEU A 50 -6.54 -3.48 -11.08
N TYR A 51 -5.51 -3.64 -11.92
CA TYR A 51 -5.63 -3.51 -13.37
C TYR A 51 -6.50 -4.60 -13.99
N ASP A 52 -6.39 -5.85 -13.52
CA ASP A 52 -7.21 -6.97 -13.98
C ASP A 52 -8.70 -6.76 -13.65
N ASN A 53 -9.00 -6.09 -12.53
CA ASN A 53 -10.36 -5.74 -12.13
C ASN A 53 -10.91 -4.47 -12.81
N ALA A 54 -10.07 -3.74 -13.56
CA ALA A 54 -10.48 -2.57 -14.32
C ALA A 54 -10.93 -2.97 -15.74
N ALA A 55 -12.23 -2.84 -16.00
CA ALA A 55 -12.87 -3.27 -17.24
C ALA A 55 -12.56 -2.37 -18.46
N THR A 56 -12.08 -1.15 -18.24
CA THR A 56 -11.77 -0.19 -19.31
C THR A 56 -10.40 0.45 -19.12
N ILE A 57 -9.85 0.99 -20.22
CA ILE A 57 -8.59 1.75 -20.19
C ILE A 57 -8.69 2.95 -19.24
N ASP A 58 -9.82 3.66 -19.23
CA ASP A 58 -10.03 4.79 -18.31
C ASP A 58 -9.97 4.34 -16.84
N GLN A 59 -10.55 3.18 -16.52
CA GLN A 59 -10.47 2.61 -15.17
C GLN A 59 -9.04 2.19 -14.81
N GLN A 60 -8.28 1.65 -15.77
CA GLN A 60 -6.87 1.35 -15.55
C GLN A 60 -6.07 2.63 -15.30
N MET A 61 -6.30 3.71 -16.05
CA MET A 61 -5.66 5.00 -15.79
C MET A 61 -6.00 5.53 -14.39
N LEU A 62 -7.25 5.39 -13.94
CA LEU A 62 -7.65 5.75 -12.58
C LEU A 62 -6.92 4.92 -11.52
N VAL A 63 -6.72 3.62 -11.73
CA VAL A 63 -5.93 2.76 -10.83
C VAL A 63 -4.51 3.28 -10.71
N GLY A 64 -3.84 3.54 -11.83
CA GLY A 64 -2.47 4.05 -11.84
C GLY A 64 -2.34 5.41 -11.14
N MET A 65 -3.25 6.34 -11.44
CA MET A 65 -3.27 7.66 -10.81
C MET A 65 -3.56 7.58 -9.30
N TYR A 66 -4.52 6.74 -8.90
CA TYR A 66 -4.83 6.55 -7.49
C TYR A 66 -3.63 5.97 -6.74
N TRP A 67 -2.98 4.95 -7.29
CA TRP A 67 -1.79 4.35 -6.68
C TRP A 67 -0.65 5.36 -6.55
N ALA A 68 -0.40 6.18 -7.57
CA ALA A 68 0.64 7.21 -7.51
C ALA A 68 0.39 8.26 -6.41
N LEU A 69 -0.88 8.56 -6.11
CA LEU A 69 -1.26 9.59 -5.13
C LEU A 69 -1.50 9.04 -3.71
N ARG A 70 -1.98 7.81 -3.60
CA ARG A 70 -2.50 7.22 -2.36
C ARG A 70 -1.95 5.84 -2.05
N GLY A 71 -1.33 5.17 -3.02
CA GLY A 71 -0.70 3.87 -2.82
C GLY A 71 0.53 3.98 -1.92
N PRO A 72 0.87 2.90 -1.20
CA PRO A 72 2.09 2.87 -0.41
C PRO A 72 3.33 2.93 -1.32
N SER A 73 4.41 3.48 -0.79
CA SER A 73 5.72 3.35 -1.47
C SER A 73 6.17 1.89 -1.51
N SER A 74 7.11 1.56 -2.38
CA SER A 74 7.67 0.21 -2.47
C SER A 74 9.19 0.15 -2.28
N SER A 75 9.69 -0.97 -1.77
CA SER A 75 11.12 -1.27 -1.70
C SER A 75 11.39 -2.76 -1.54
N ASP A 76 12.41 -3.28 -2.25
CA ASP A 76 12.87 -4.67 -2.13
C ASP A 76 13.48 -4.97 -0.75
N LYS A 77 13.81 -3.93 0.03
CA LYS A 77 14.32 -4.07 1.40
C LYS A 77 13.23 -4.44 2.41
N VAL A 78 11.95 -4.30 2.05
CA VAL A 78 10.83 -4.71 2.90
C VAL A 78 10.49 -6.17 2.56
N PRO A 79 10.44 -7.09 3.54
CA PRO A 79 10.00 -8.47 3.31
C PRO A 79 8.56 -8.54 2.79
N TYR A 80 8.25 -9.53 1.95
CA TYR A 80 6.95 -9.66 1.28
C TYR A 80 5.73 -9.64 2.22
N ASN A 81 5.86 -10.18 3.43
CA ASN A 81 4.79 -10.27 4.43
C ASN A 81 4.86 -9.18 5.51
N LYS A 82 5.60 -8.09 5.25
CA LYS A 82 5.79 -6.98 6.17
C LYS A 82 5.43 -5.65 5.52
N VAL A 83 5.18 -4.66 6.39
CA VAL A 83 5.07 -3.25 6.04
C VAL A 83 6.21 -2.53 6.78
N GLY A 84 6.94 -1.69 6.06
CA GLY A 84 7.94 -0.78 6.60
C GLY A 84 7.34 0.59 6.86
N ILE A 85 7.57 1.14 8.05
CA ILE A 85 7.20 2.50 8.42
C ILE A 85 8.48 3.31 8.51
N ARG A 86 8.63 4.31 7.65
CA ARG A 86 9.75 5.26 7.71
C ARG A 86 9.55 6.20 8.91
N GLU A 87 10.62 6.51 9.60
CA GLU A 87 10.57 7.61 10.57
C GLU A 87 10.47 8.91 9.78
N VAL A 88 9.51 9.76 10.13
CA VAL A 88 9.50 11.15 9.66
C VAL A 88 10.61 11.84 10.44
N GLU A 89 11.72 12.17 9.79
CA GLU A 89 12.62 13.16 10.38
C GLU A 89 11.85 14.48 10.35
N GLU A 90 11.42 14.96 11.52
CA GLU A 90 10.90 16.32 11.68
C GLU A 90 12.01 17.28 11.21
N ILE A 91 11.73 18.07 10.17
CA ILE A 91 12.62 19.10 9.64
C ILE A 91 12.44 20.39 10.44
#